data_AF-A0A356TDK9-F1
#
_entry.id   AF-A0A356TDK9-F1
#
_cell.length_a   1.000
_cell.length_b   1.000
_cell.length_c   1.000
_cell.angle_alpha   90.00
_cell.angle_beta   90.00
_cell.angle_gamma   90.00
#
_symmetry.space_group_name_H-M   'P 1'
#
loop_
_entity.id
_entity.type
_entity.pdbx_description
1 polymer ?
#
loop_
_entity_poly.entity_id
_entity_poly.type
_entity_poly.pdbx_seq_one_letter_code
_entity_poly.pdbx_strand_id
1 'polypeptide(L)'
;MSVRELIAALDDAWVSPEDATLEGLAEAVAARAPVLDAITALDPASLDGEARAALKSALERVHARDAEALAALEGERDRVTAERGKIAHARGMVRGYRNLAPHRAGAVLSTA
;
A
#
# COMPACT_ATOMS: atom_id res chain seq x y z
N MET A 1 -3.55 -23.52 18.98
CA MET A 1 -2.93 -22.19 19.08
C MET A 1 -3.63 -21.43 20.20
N SER A 2 -2.90 -20.92 21.18
CA SER A 2 -3.45 -20.15 22.29
C SER A 2 -3.67 -18.69 21.91
N VAL A 3 -4.51 -17.96 22.66
CA VAL A 3 -4.69 -16.50 22.47
C VAL A 3 -3.35 -15.75 22.57
N ARG A 4 -2.44 -16.20 23.44
CA ARG A 4 -1.11 -15.62 23.58
C ARG A 4 -0.27 -15.78 22.31
N GLU A 5 -0.32 -16.94 21.68
CA GLU A 5 0.37 -17.22 20.41
C GLU A 5 -0.24 -16.42 19.26
N LEU A 6 -1.57 -16.24 19.25
CA LEU A 6 -2.25 -15.40 18.25
C LEU A 6 -1.85 -13.93 18.39
N ILE A 7 -1.76 -13.40 19.61
CA ILE A 7 -1.31 -12.03 19.85
C ILE A 7 0.15 -11.86 19.44
N ALA A 8 1.02 -12.81 19.82
CA ALA A 8 2.42 -12.77 19.41
C ALA A 8 2.56 -12.80 17.87
N ALA A 9 1.78 -13.63 17.18
CA ALA A 9 1.76 -13.69 15.72
C ALA A 9 1.27 -12.39 15.08
N LEU A 10 0.29 -11.69 15.69
CA LEU A 10 -0.14 -10.36 15.24
C LEU A 10 0.97 -9.32 15.41
N ASP A 11 1.67 -9.35 16.55
CA ASP A 11 2.75 -8.42 16.86
C ASP A 11 4.01 -8.69 15.98
N ASP A 12 4.34 -9.95 15.70
CA ASP A 12 5.47 -10.36 14.85
C ASP A 12 5.25 -10.06 13.37
N ALA A 13 4.00 -10.11 12.90
CA ALA A 13 3.64 -9.79 11.52
C ALA A 13 3.54 -8.27 11.26
N TRP A 14 4.08 -7.45 12.17
CA TRP A 14 4.10 -5.99 12.05
C TRP A 14 5.37 -5.48 11.35
N VAL A 15 5.19 -4.46 10.51
CA VAL A 15 6.28 -3.68 9.90
C VAL A 15 5.92 -2.20 10.02
N SER A 16 6.88 -1.38 10.43
CA SER A 16 6.77 0.09 10.49
C SER A 16 6.51 0.65 9.09
N PRO A 17 5.42 1.41 8.85
CA PRO A 17 5.13 1.97 7.53
C PRO A 17 6.17 2.98 7.04
N GLU A 18 6.84 3.67 7.96
CA GLU A 18 7.86 4.68 7.65
C GLU A 18 9.15 4.04 7.11
N ASP A 19 9.41 2.79 7.47
CA ASP A 19 10.62 2.04 7.13
C ASP A 19 10.38 0.94 6.08
N ALA A 20 9.11 0.68 5.73
CA ALA A 20 8.73 -0.41 4.86
C ALA A 20 8.73 -0.03 3.37
N THR A 21 9.19 -0.95 2.53
CA THR A 21 8.91 -0.88 1.09
C THR A 21 7.43 -1.23 0.86
N LEU A 22 6.86 -0.83 -0.30
CA LEU A 22 5.51 -1.23 -0.70
C LEU A 22 5.35 -2.76 -0.71
N GLU A 23 6.38 -3.48 -1.12
CA GLU A 23 6.44 -4.95 -1.11
C GLU A 23 6.43 -5.49 0.33
N GLY A 24 7.22 -4.91 1.23
CA GLY A 24 7.23 -5.29 2.65
C GLY A 24 5.90 -5.01 3.36
N LEU A 25 5.19 -3.94 3.01
CA LEU A 25 3.83 -3.68 3.49
C LEU A 25 2.84 -4.75 3.00
N ALA A 26 2.94 -5.15 1.73
CA ALA A 26 2.08 -6.19 1.16
C ALA A 26 2.34 -7.57 1.80
N GLU A 27 3.61 -7.92 2.02
CA GLU A 27 4.00 -9.15 2.72
C GLU A 27 3.49 -9.18 4.17
N ALA A 28 3.60 -8.05 4.88
CA ALA A 28 3.11 -7.93 6.25
C ALA A 28 1.58 -8.13 6.34
N VAL A 29 0.82 -7.55 5.40
CA VAL A 29 -0.63 -7.75 5.32
C VAL A 29 -0.96 -9.21 5.01
N ALA A 30 -0.26 -9.84 4.07
CA ALA A 30 -0.45 -11.25 3.72
C ALA A 30 -0.14 -12.18 4.91
N ALA A 31 0.89 -11.87 5.70
CA ALA A 31 1.26 -12.62 6.89
C ALA A 31 0.21 -12.49 8.02
N ARG A 32 -0.47 -11.35 8.14
CA ARG A 32 -1.52 -11.11 9.16
C ARG A 32 -2.86 -11.78 8.84
N ALA A 33 -3.23 -11.89 7.57
CA ALA A 33 -4.51 -12.46 7.13
C ALA A 33 -4.87 -13.82 7.80
N PRO A 34 -4.00 -14.86 7.80
CA PRO A 34 -4.33 -16.13 8.44
C PRO A 34 -4.48 -16.05 9.96
N VAL A 35 -3.82 -15.08 10.62
CA VAL A 35 -3.95 -14.85 12.07
C VAL A 35 -5.30 -14.24 12.39
N LEU A 36 -5.75 -13.27 11.59
CA LEU A 36 -7.09 -12.67 11.72
C LEU A 36 -8.21 -13.67 11.43
N ASP A 37 -8.02 -14.56 10.45
CA ASP A 37 -8.94 -15.66 10.17
C ASP A 37 -9.04 -16.63 11.36
N ALA A 38 -7.90 -16.97 11.98
CA ALA A 38 -7.88 -17.80 13.18
C ALA A 38 -8.59 -17.13 14.37
N ILE A 39 -8.45 -15.81 14.52
CA ILE A 39 -9.12 -15.03 15.57
C ILE A 39 -10.64 -14.99 15.36
N THR A 40 -11.09 -14.75 14.12
CA THR A 40 -12.52 -14.72 13.79
C THR A 40 -13.20 -16.08 13.91
N ALA A 41 -12.44 -17.18 13.78
CA ALA A 41 -12.92 -18.54 14.01
C ALA A 41 -13.05 -18.92 15.49
N LEU A 42 -12.54 -18.10 16.43
CA LEU A 42 -12.69 -18.37 17.86
C LEU A 42 -14.13 -18.21 18.30
N ASP A 43 -14.62 -19.13 19.13
CA ASP A 43 -15.87 -18.95 19.87
C ASP A 43 -15.63 -17.92 20.99
N PRO A 44 -16.26 -16.73 20.96
CA PRO A 44 -16.09 -15.72 22.00
C PRO A 44 -16.45 -16.24 23.40
N ALA A 45 -17.40 -17.17 23.50
CA ALA A 45 -17.84 -17.74 24.78
C ALA A 45 -16.80 -18.66 25.42
N SER A 46 -15.85 -19.18 24.63
CA SER A 46 -14.73 -20.01 25.10
C SER A 46 -13.59 -19.21 25.72
N LEU A 47 -13.59 -17.88 25.57
CA LEU A 47 -12.56 -16.99 26.11
C LEU A 47 -12.93 -16.51 27.50
N ASP A 48 -11.99 -16.64 28.44
CA ASP A 48 -12.10 -15.96 29.72
C ASP A 48 -11.97 -14.42 29.57
N GLY A 49 -12.30 -13.70 30.65
CA GLY A 49 -12.33 -12.24 30.63
C GLY A 49 -10.98 -11.59 30.35
N GLU A 50 -9.88 -12.21 30.81
CA GLU A 50 -8.52 -11.70 30.62
C GLU A 50 -8.06 -11.89 29.17
N ALA A 51 -8.23 -13.10 28.63
CA ALA A 51 -7.92 -13.43 27.25
C ALA A 51 -8.72 -12.57 26.26
N ARG A 52 -10.01 -12.34 26.54
CA ARG A 52 -10.85 -11.47 25.71
C ARG A 52 -10.37 -10.03 25.74
N ALA A 53 -10.00 -9.50 26.91
CA ALA A 53 -9.49 -8.14 27.04
C ALA A 53 -8.13 -7.95 26.34
N ALA A 54 -7.22 -8.92 26.51
CA ALA A 54 -5.92 -8.93 25.85
C ALA A 54 -6.05 -8.97 24.32
N LEU A 55 -6.92 -9.85 23.80
CA LEU A 55 -7.17 -9.97 22.36
C LEU A 55 -7.81 -8.69 21.79
N LYS A 56 -8.78 -8.11 22.50
CA LYS A 56 -9.38 -6.83 22.10
C LYS A 56 -8.32 -5.72 22.02
N SER A 57 -7.49 -5.58 23.05
CA SER A 57 -6.43 -4.56 23.06
C SER A 57 -5.41 -4.76 21.93
N ALA A 58 -5.07 -6.02 21.61
CA ALA A 58 -4.20 -6.32 20.47
C ALA A 58 -4.84 -5.91 19.14
N LEU A 59 -6.10 -6.25 18.91
CA LEU A 59 -6.83 -5.88 17.69
C LEU A 59 -6.98 -4.37 17.53
N GLU A 60 -7.22 -3.62 18.61
CA GLU A 60 -7.28 -2.15 18.59
C GLU A 60 -5.94 -1.54 18.16
N ARG A 61 -4.81 -2.07 18.66
CA ARG A 61 -3.47 -1.62 18.23
C ARG A 61 -3.21 -1.93 16.76
N VAL A 62 -3.57 -3.13 16.29
CA VAL A 62 -3.43 -3.50 14.88
C VAL A 62 -4.27 -2.58 14.00
N HIS A 63 -5.52 -2.32 14.37
CA HIS A 63 -6.40 -1.44 13.60
C HIS A 63 -5.87 0.00 13.48
N ALA A 64 -5.38 0.59 14.58
CA ALA A 64 -4.80 1.93 14.56
C ALA A 64 -3.59 2.01 13.62
N ARG A 65 -2.73 0.99 13.64
CA ARG A 65 -1.53 0.92 12.80
C ARG A 65 -1.87 0.66 11.32
N ASP A 66 -2.86 -0.19 11.04
CA ASP A 66 -3.31 -0.43 9.67
C ASP A 66 -3.91 0.85 9.06
N ALA A 67 -4.56 1.71 9.85
CA ALA A 67 -5.04 3.01 9.40
C ALA A 67 -3.89 3.96 9.02
N GLU A 68 -2.81 4.01 9.80
CA GLU A 68 -1.60 4.78 9.49
C GLU A 68 -0.92 4.25 8.20
N ALA A 69 -0.77 2.93 8.09
CA ALA A 69 -0.19 2.30 6.91
C ALA A 69 -1.02 2.56 5.64
N LEU A 70 -2.35 2.49 5.75
CA LEU A 70 -3.26 2.80 4.64
C LEU A 70 -3.11 4.25 4.18
N ALA A 71 -3.07 5.21 5.11
CA ALA A 71 -2.88 6.61 4.77
C ALA A 71 -1.55 6.87 4.05
N ALA A 72 -0.46 6.21 4.48
CA ALA A 72 0.84 6.29 3.80
C ALA A 72 0.78 5.72 2.37
N LEU A 73 0.14 4.56 2.19
CA LEU A 73 -0.06 3.92 0.88
C LEU A 73 -0.91 4.78 -0.07
N GLU A 74 -1.96 5.42 0.45
CA GLU A 74 -2.81 6.33 -0.33
C GLU A 74 -2.03 7.58 -0.77
N GLY A 75 -1.20 8.15 0.10
CA GLY A 75 -0.31 9.24 -0.26
C GLY A 75 0.67 8.87 -1.36
N GLU A 76 1.26 7.68 -1.29
CA GLU A 76 2.18 7.18 -2.32
C GLU A 76 1.45 6.90 -3.65
N ARG A 77 0.24 6.33 -3.62
CA ARG A 77 -0.61 6.14 -4.81
C ARG A 77 -0.86 7.48 -5.51
N ASP A 78 -1.19 8.52 -4.75
CA ASP A 78 -1.50 9.83 -5.31
C ASP A 78 -0.23 10.47 -5.93
N ARG A 79 0.93 10.31 -5.29
CA ARG A 79 2.24 10.72 -5.84
C ARG A 79 2.55 10.02 -7.17
N VAL A 80 2.43 8.69 -7.22
CA VAL A 80 2.65 7.90 -8.44
C VAL A 80 1.68 8.32 -9.55
N THR A 81 0.42 8.60 -9.20
CA THR A 81 -0.59 9.08 -10.14
C THR A 81 -0.20 10.43 -10.74
N ALA A 82 0.29 11.36 -9.92
CA ALA A 82 0.80 12.64 -10.40
C ALA A 82 2.00 12.48 -11.35
N GLU A 83 2.96 11.61 -11.02
CA GLU A 83 4.11 11.31 -11.89
C GLU A 83 3.68 10.70 -13.22
N ARG A 84 2.70 9.79 -13.22
CA ARG A 84 2.12 9.23 -14.46
C ARG A 84 1.51 10.32 -15.34
N GLY A 85 0.87 11.34 -14.75
CA GLY A 85 0.38 12.51 -15.46
C GLY A 85 1.49 13.30 -16.16
N LYS A 86 2.61 13.54 -15.47
CA LYS A 86 3.80 14.21 -16.03
C LYS A 86 4.38 13.41 -17.21
N ILE A 87 4.49 12.09 -17.05
CA ILE A 87 4.98 11.20 -18.12
C ILE A 87 4.03 11.24 -19.34
N ALA A 88 2.72 11.21 -19.12
CA ALA A 88 1.74 11.31 -20.21
C ALA A 88 1.87 12.64 -20.96
N HIS A 89 2.05 13.76 -20.23
CA HIS A 89 2.30 15.07 -20.82
C HIS A 89 3.59 15.09 -21.66
N ALA A 90 4.69 14.58 -21.10
CA ALA A 90 5.96 14.48 -21.81
C ALA A 90 5.86 13.63 -23.10
N ARG A 91 5.14 12.51 -23.06
CA ARG A 91 4.85 11.70 -24.26
C ARG A 91 4.05 12.49 -25.30
N GLY A 92 3.06 13.28 -24.86
CA GLY A 92 2.30 14.18 -25.71
C GLY A 92 3.19 15.21 -26.42
N MET A 93 4.10 15.85 -25.68
CA MET A 93 5.08 16.79 -26.24
C MET A 93 5.98 16.13 -27.28
N VAL A 94 6.56 14.97 -26.97
CA VAL A 94 7.44 14.22 -27.89
C VAL A 94 6.70 13.86 -29.19
N ARG A 95 5.44 13.40 -29.08
CA ARG A 95 4.60 13.13 -30.25
C ARG A 95 4.32 14.40 -31.05
N GLY A 96 4.02 15.52 -30.38
CA GLY A 96 3.83 16.83 -31.02
C GLY A 96 5.07 17.28 -31.79
N TYR A 97 6.26 17.20 -31.20
CA TYR A 97 7.52 17.53 -31.87
C TYR A 97 7.79 16.62 -33.07
N ARG A 98 7.56 15.30 -32.93
CA ARG A 98 7.69 14.35 -34.06
C ARG A 98 6.78 14.72 -35.22
N ASN A 99 5.56 15.18 -34.95
CA ASN A 99 4.60 15.58 -35.99
C ASN A 99 4.96 16.93 -36.63
N LEU A 100 5.64 17.83 -35.92
CA LEU A 100 6.08 19.13 -36.44
C LEU A 100 7.40 19.06 -37.24
N ALA A 101 8.24 18.06 -36.99
CA ALA A 101 9.54 17.91 -37.65
C ALA A 101 9.48 17.83 -39.19
N PRO A 102 8.54 17.10 -39.83
CA PRO A 102 8.43 17.06 -41.29
C PRO A 102 8.02 18.41 -41.89
N HIS A 103 7.14 19.16 -41.22
CA HIS A 103 6.70 20.48 -41.68
C HIS A 103 7.79 21.53 -41.57
N ARG A 104 8.68 21.44 -40.57
CA ARG A 104 9.87 22.31 -40.48
C ARG A 104 10.95 21.92 -41.49
N ALA A 105 11.16 20.63 -41.76
CA ALA A 105 12.08 20.20 -42.81
C ALA A 105 11.60 20.63 -44.21
N GLY A 106 10.30 20.54 -44.50
CA GLY A 106 9.69 21.03 -45.74
C GLY A 106 9.70 22.56 -45.87
N ALA A 107 9.53 23.30 -44.76
CA ALA A 107 9.64 24.75 -44.76
C ALA A 107 11.08 25.24 -45.02
N VAL A 108 12.10 24.56 -44.48
CA VAL A 108 13.51 24.90 -44.72
C VAL A 108 13.95 24.59 -46.16
N LEU A 109 13.38 23.54 -46.78
CA LEU A 109 13.65 23.18 -48.18
C LEU A 109 12.82 23.97 -49.20
N SER A 110 11.78 24.69 -48.77
CA SER A 110 10.95 25.55 -49.65
C SER A 110 11.41 27.01 -49.69
N THR A 111 12.35 27.40 -48.82
CA THR A 111 12.95 28.75 -48.77
C THR A 111 14.43 28.78 -49.15
N ALA A 112 15.00 27.65 -49.57
CA ALA A 112 16.32 27.54 -50.18
C ALA A 112 16.15 27.35 -51.69
#